data_AF-A0A5R9ACS4-F1
#
_entry.id   AF-A0A5R9ACS4-F1
#
_cell.length_a   1.000
_cell.length_b   1.000
_cell.length_c   1.000
_cell.angle_alpha   90.00
_cell.angle_beta   90.00
_cell.angle_gamma   90.00
#
_symmetry.space_group_name_H-M   'P 1'
#
loop_
_entity.id
_entity.type
_entity.pdbx_description
1 polymer ?
#
loop_
_entity_poly.entity_id
_entity_poly.type
_entity_poly.pdbx_seq_one_letter_code
_entity_poly.pdbx_strand_id
1 'polypeptide(L)'
;MKFIEYSTQWAKGEMFEGLCVIIFGVLTLVCTLLIWKYGTTINAKALVIPSFFIGLLFSSMGSFMMYSNNNRITEFQTAYQADSEEFLQNERIRVESFQFMYPTSLSISAVCFLVVILMFVFSKSPTYHAIGVALSVFGLSLIILDYFSKERAQIYYEHILNNLQ
;
A
#
# COMPACT_ATOMS: atom_id res chain seq x y z
N MET A 1 -3.32 -29.39 -3.35
CA MET A 1 -3.14 -28.53 -4.56
C MET A 1 -4.09 -27.33 -4.58
N LYS A 2 -5.39 -27.49 -4.29
CA LYS A 2 -6.36 -26.37 -4.28
C LYS A 2 -5.97 -25.22 -3.33
N PHE A 3 -5.40 -25.53 -2.17
CA PHE A 3 -4.93 -24.51 -1.22
C PHE A 3 -3.71 -23.71 -1.72
N ILE A 4 -2.79 -24.35 -2.45
CA ILE A 4 -1.66 -23.66 -3.10
C ILE A 4 -2.18 -22.68 -4.16
N GLU A 5 -3.24 -23.06 -4.89
CA GLU A 5 -3.90 -22.17 -5.84
C GLU A 5 -4.47 -20.94 -5.15
N TYR A 6 -5.19 -21.09 -4.03
CA TYR A 6 -5.68 -19.96 -3.24
C TYR A 6 -4.55 -19.07 -2.72
N SER A 7 -3.47 -19.67 -2.22
CA SER A 7 -2.30 -18.94 -1.73
C SER A 7 -1.59 -18.16 -2.85
N THR A 8 -1.52 -18.77 -4.03
CA THR A 8 -0.96 -18.12 -5.24
C THR A 8 -1.86 -16.99 -5.73
N GLN A 9 -3.19 -17.17 -5.73
CA GLN A 9 -4.13 -16.12 -6.09
C GLN A 9 -4.07 -14.94 -5.11
N TRP A 10 -3.98 -15.22 -3.81
CA TRP A 10 -3.74 -14.21 -2.78
C TRP A 10 -2.48 -13.40 -3.06
N ALA A 11 -1.34 -14.06 -3.26
CA ALA A 11 -0.05 -13.42 -3.54
C ALA A 11 -0.07 -12.60 -4.84
N LYS A 12 -0.71 -13.11 -5.90
CA LYS A 12 -0.91 -12.36 -7.16
C LYS A 12 -1.78 -11.12 -6.95
N GLY A 13 -2.78 -11.18 -6.07
CA GLY A 13 -3.57 -10.01 -5.68
C GLY A 13 -2.74 -8.95 -4.97
N GLU A 14 -1.85 -9.34 -4.05
CA GLU A 14 -0.90 -8.42 -3.42
C GLU A 14 0.10 -7.82 -4.43
N MET A 15 0.53 -8.59 -5.44
CA MET A 15 1.36 -8.07 -6.53
C MET A 15 0.62 -7.07 -7.40
N PHE A 16 -0.67 -7.30 -7.70
CA PHE A 16 -1.50 -6.35 -8.44
C PHE A 16 -1.64 -5.03 -7.66
N GLU A 17 -1.87 -5.11 -6.35
CA GLU A 17 -1.86 -3.94 -5.47
C GLU A 17 -0.52 -3.20 -5.54
N GLY A 18 0.61 -3.92 -5.40
CA GLY A 18 1.94 -3.36 -5.56
C GLY A 18 2.15 -2.66 -6.91
N LEU A 19 1.64 -3.24 -8.00
CA LEU A 19 1.69 -2.64 -9.33
C LEU A 19 0.88 -1.33 -9.40
N CYS A 20 -0.34 -1.30 -8.86
CA CYS A 20 -1.13 -0.07 -8.76
C CYS A 20 -0.38 1.02 -7.99
N VAL A 21 0.27 0.66 -6.89
CA VAL A 21 1.07 1.57 -6.07
C VAL A 21 2.30 2.09 -6.84
N ILE A 22 3.01 1.23 -7.59
CA ILE A 22 4.13 1.65 -8.45
C ILE A 22 3.66 2.64 -9.51
N ILE A 23 2.59 2.31 -10.24
CA ILE A 23 2.05 3.17 -11.30
C ILE A 23 1.71 4.54 -10.72
N PHE A 24 1.04 4.56 -9.57
CA PHE A 24 0.71 5.81 -8.88
C PHE A 24 1.96 6.61 -8.47
N GLY A 25 2.96 5.95 -7.91
CA GLY A 25 4.24 6.56 -7.54
C GLY A 25 4.98 7.15 -8.74
N VAL A 26 5.09 6.40 -9.83
CA VAL A 26 5.75 6.84 -11.07
C VAL A 26 5.02 8.01 -11.71
N LEU A 27 3.68 7.95 -11.81
CA LEU A 27 2.89 9.07 -12.30
C LEU A 27 3.08 10.32 -11.43
N THR A 28 3.15 10.15 -10.11
CA THR A 28 3.43 11.25 -9.17
C THR A 28 4.81 11.87 -9.42
N LEU A 29 5.84 11.05 -9.67
CA LEU A 29 7.19 11.53 -10.02
C LEU A 29 7.20 12.28 -11.35
N VAL A 30 6.50 11.78 -12.38
CA VAL A 30 6.35 12.47 -13.67
C VAL A 30 5.67 13.82 -13.49
N CYS A 31 4.55 13.88 -12.76
CA CYS A 31 3.87 15.13 -12.42
C CYS A 31 4.80 16.08 -11.64
N THR A 32 5.60 15.56 -10.71
CA THR A 32 6.57 16.35 -9.96
C THR A 32 7.63 16.99 -10.87
N LEU A 33 8.16 16.24 -11.84
CA LEU A 33 9.11 16.76 -12.84
C LEU A 33 8.48 17.84 -13.72
N LEU A 34 7.22 17.66 -14.12
CA LEU A 34 6.48 18.67 -14.89
C LEU A 34 6.27 19.94 -14.08
N ILE A 35 5.87 19.82 -12.80
CA ILE A 35 5.71 20.97 -11.88
C ILE A 35 7.05 21.66 -11.67
N TRP A 36 8.14 20.92 -11.50
CA TRP A 36 9.47 21.50 -11.34
C TRP A 36 9.91 22.28 -12.58
N LYS A 37 9.65 21.75 -13.79
CA LYS A 37 10.07 22.37 -15.06
C LYS A 37 9.19 23.55 -15.47
N TYR A 38 7.88 23.46 -15.29
CA TYR A 38 6.92 24.42 -15.82
C TYR A 38 6.20 25.26 -14.74
N GLY A 39 6.36 24.92 -13.46
CA GLY A 39 5.75 25.62 -12.34
C GLY A 39 6.40 26.98 -12.05
N THR A 40 5.68 28.06 -12.35
CA THR A 40 6.16 29.43 -12.15
C THR A 40 5.76 30.03 -10.81
N THR A 41 4.65 29.57 -10.22
CA THR A 41 4.10 30.13 -8.98
C THR A 41 4.78 29.59 -7.72
N ILE A 42 4.68 30.34 -6.62
CA ILE A 42 5.24 29.93 -5.33
C ILE A 42 4.62 28.62 -4.85
N ASN A 43 3.30 28.45 -5.01
CA ASN A 43 2.59 27.22 -4.62
C ASN A 43 3.03 26.01 -5.46
N ALA A 44 3.23 26.20 -6.77
CA ALA A 44 3.71 25.13 -7.64
C ALA A 44 5.12 24.66 -7.22
N LYS A 45 6.03 25.59 -6.96
CA LYS A 45 7.39 25.27 -6.50
C LYS A 45 7.39 24.59 -5.13
N ALA A 46 6.51 24.98 -4.22
CA ALA A 46 6.38 24.37 -2.90
C ALA A 46 5.95 22.88 -2.94
N LEU A 47 5.20 22.48 -3.97
CA LEU A 47 4.73 21.10 -4.18
C LEU A 47 5.83 20.12 -4.60
N VAL A 48 6.92 20.61 -5.20
CA VAL A 48 7.96 19.73 -5.79
C VAL A 48 8.53 18.76 -4.78
N ILE A 49 8.95 19.24 -3.60
CA ILE A 49 9.59 18.38 -2.59
C ILE A 49 8.60 17.37 -2.01
N PRO A 50 7.42 17.77 -1.48
CA PRO A 50 6.46 16.81 -0.94
C PRO A 50 5.99 15.77 -1.97
N SER A 51 5.68 16.18 -3.20
CA SER A 51 5.26 15.25 -4.26
C SER A 51 6.38 14.30 -4.68
N PHE A 52 7.63 14.76 -4.71
CA PHE A 52 8.79 13.89 -4.97
C PHE A 52 8.89 12.78 -3.92
N PHE A 53 8.79 13.15 -2.64
CA PHE A 53 8.83 12.18 -1.53
C PHE A 53 7.70 11.16 -1.61
N ILE A 54 6.47 11.59 -1.89
CA ILE A 54 5.32 10.68 -2.06
C ILE A 54 5.54 9.73 -3.25
N GLY A 55 6.03 10.27 -4.37
CA GLY A 55 6.33 9.46 -5.55
C GLY A 55 7.37 8.38 -5.26
N LEU A 56 8.48 8.73 -4.61
CA LEU A 56 9.51 7.77 -4.20
C LEU A 56 8.98 6.74 -3.19
N LEU A 57 8.22 7.19 -2.19
CA LEU A 57 7.64 6.32 -1.17
C LEU A 57 6.78 5.24 -1.82
N PHE A 58 5.81 5.62 -2.66
CA PHE A 58 4.94 4.66 -3.33
C PHE A 58 5.70 3.77 -4.32
N SER A 59 6.58 4.32 -5.14
CA SER A 59 7.38 3.49 -6.05
C SER A 59 8.23 2.45 -5.31
N SER A 60 8.83 2.83 -4.17
CA SER A 60 9.62 1.90 -3.36
C SER A 60 8.76 0.83 -2.68
N MET A 61 7.65 1.22 -2.04
CA MET A 61 6.73 0.30 -1.35
C MET A 61 6.13 -0.71 -2.33
N GLY A 62 5.60 -0.24 -3.46
CA GLY A 62 5.01 -1.13 -4.46
C GLY A 62 6.04 -2.08 -5.10
N SER A 63 7.28 -1.60 -5.32
CA SER A 63 8.37 -2.46 -5.83
C SER A 63 8.74 -3.55 -4.82
N PHE A 64 8.82 -3.21 -3.53
CA PHE A 64 9.06 -4.18 -2.47
C PHE A 64 7.95 -5.23 -2.40
N MET A 65 6.67 -4.81 -2.48
CA MET A 65 5.53 -5.72 -2.52
C MET A 65 5.58 -6.68 -3.70
N MET A 66 5.95 -6.20 -4.90
CA MET A 66 6.08 -7.08 -6.07
C MET A 66 7.21 -8.09 -5.88
N TYR A 67 8.37 -7.65 -5.40
CA TYR A 67 9.53 -8.52 -5.18
C TYR A 67 9.25 -9.60 -4.12
N SER A 68 8.74 -9.21 -2.95
CA SER A 68 8.50 -10.14 -1.84
C SER A 68 7.46 -11.20 -2.21
N ASN A 69 6.35 -10.81 -2.84
CA ASN A 69 5.30 -11.74 -3.23
C ASN A 69 5.71 -12.67 -4.37
N ASN A 70 6.53 -12.20 -5.32
CA ASN A 70 7.03 -13.05 -6.39
C ASN A 70 7.93 -14.16 -5.84
N ASN A 71 8.84 -13.84 -4.92
CA ASN A 71 9.66 -14.85 -4.25
C ASN A 71 8.79 -15.85 -3.49
N ARG A 72 7.80 -15.35 -2.75
CA ARG A 72 6.87 -16.16 -1.96
C ARG A 72 6.11 -17.20 -2.80
N ILE A 73 5.63 -16.80 -3.98
CA ILE A 73 4.95 -17.72 -4.91
C ILE A 73 5.86 -18.88 -5.32
N THR A 74 7.16 -18.63 -5.52
CA THR A 74 8.10 -19.68 -5.94
C THR A 74 8.36 -20.71 -4.85
N GLU A 75 8.21 -20.33 -3.59
CA GLU A 75 8.48 -21.18 -2.42
C GLU A 75 7.24 -21.97 -1.95
N PHE A 76 6.02 -21.52 -2.30
CA PHE A 76 4.77 -22.15 -1.86
C PHE A 76 4.69 -23.64 -2.15
N GLN A 77 5.07 -24.06 -3.35
CA GLN A 77 4.99 -25.47 -3.74
C GLN A 77 5.91 -26.34 -2.89
N THR A 78 7.15 -25.87 -2.69
CA THR A 78 8.16 -26.59 -1.91
C THR A 78 7.79 -26.62 -0.43
N ALA A 79 7.34 -25.51 0.14
CA ALA A 79 6.92 -25.43 1.54
C ALA A 79 5.72 -26.35 1.83
N TYR A 80 4.70 -26.34 0.96
CA TYR A 80 3.53 -27.21 1.11
C TYR A 80 3.88 -28.70 0.97
N GLN A 81 4.84 -29.05 0.10
CA GLN A 81 5.28 -30.43 -0.07
C GLN A 81 6.16 -30.93 1.08
N ALA A 82 6.91 -30.03 1.72
CA ALA A 82 7.74 -30.36 2.87
C ALA A 82 6.87 -30.69 4.09
N ASP A 83 5.94 -29.79 4.44
CA ASP A 83 4.95 -30.00 5.49
C ASP A 83 3.72 -29.12 5.23
N SER A 84 2.60 -29.77 4.86
CA SER A 84 1.37 -29.05 4.56
C SER A 84 0.71 -28.44 5.79
N GLU A 85 0.82 -29.08 6.95
CA GLU A 85 0.20 -28.59 8.18
C GLU A 85 0.96 -27.36 8.70
N GLU A 86 2.29 -27.43 8.72
CA GLU A 86 3.16 -26.31 9.05
C GLU A 86 2.93 -25.13 8.09
N PHE A 87 2.82 -25.40 6.78
CA PHE A 87 2.52 -24.38 5.79
C PHE A 87 1.20 -23.65 6.10
N LEU A 88 0.11 -24.37 6.37
CA LEU A 88 -1.19 -23.75 6.69
C LEU A 88 -1.12 -22.91 7.97
N GLN A 89 -0.43 -23.39 9.01
CA GLN A 89 -0.28 -22.62 10.26
C GLN A 89 0.55 -21.34 10.03
N ASN A 90 1.61 -21.41 9.24
CA ASN A 90 2.42 -20.25 8.89
C ASN A 90 1.60 -19.21 8.09
N GLU A 91 0.79 -19.65 7.12
CA GLU A 91 -0.10 -18.75 6.38
C GLU A 91 -1.15 -18.12 7.29
N ARG A 92 -1.70 -18.88 8.25
CA ARG A 92 -2.64 -18.38 9.26
C ARG A 92 -2.02 -17.28 10.11
N ILE A 93 -0.87 -17.56 10.72
CA ILE A 93 -0.14 -16.60 11.58
C ILE A 93 0.16 -15.33 10.78
N ARG A 94 0.59 -15.47 9.53
CA ARG A 94 0.83 -14.32 8.66
C ARG A 94 -0.44 -13.48 8.49
N VAL A 95 -1.56 -14.09 8.12
CA VAL A 95 -2.81 -13.36 7.89
C VAL A 95 -3.30 -12.68 9.16
N GLU A 96 -3.29 -13.38 10.30
CA GLU A 96 -3.66 -12.81 11.61
C GLU A 96 -2.74 -11.65 11.99
N SER A 97 -1.44 -11.76 11.73
CA SER A 97 -0.45 -10.75 12.10
C SER A 97 -0.60 -9.41 11.38
N PHE A 98 -1.28 -9.34 10.22
CA PHE A 98 -1.45 -8.07 9.51
C PHE A 98 -2.84 -7.45 9.65
N GLN A 99 -3.84 -8.16 10.19
CA GLN A 99 -5.22 -7.65 10.29
C GLN A 99 -5.32 -6.33 11.09
N PHE A 100 -4.47 -6.13 12.10
CA PHE A 100 -4.46 -4.90 12.88
C PHE A 100 -4.03 -3.66 12.07
N MET A 101 -3.36 -3.86 10.93
CA MET A 101 -2.91 -2.76 10.08
C MET A 101 -4.10 -2.03 9.43
N TYR A 102 -5.22 -2.69 9.15
CA TYR A 102 -6.40 -2.03 8.56
C TYR A 102 -7.01 -0.91 9.43
N PRO A 103 -7.38 -1.13 10.71
CA PRO A 103 -7.85 -0.03 11.56
C PRO A 103 -6.75 1.00 11.85
N THR A 104 -5.49 0.57 11.89
CA THR A 104 -4.35 1.47 12.09
C THR A 104 -4.18 2.42 10.91
N SER A 105 -4.20 1.90 9.69
CA SER A 105 -4.13 2.64 8.43
C SER A 105 -5.30 3.63 8.30
N LEU A 106 -6.52 3.21 8.61
CA LEU A 106 -7.68 4.12 8.67
C LEU A 106 -7.47 5.26 9.68
N SER A 107 -6.92 4.95 10.85
CA SER A 107 -6.60 5.96 11.87
C SER A 107 -5.52 6.94 11.38
N ILE A 108 -4.49 6.43 10.69
CA ILE A 108 -3.45 7.25 10.05
C ILE A 108 -4.08 8.17 9.00
N SER A 109 -4.95 7.66 8.13
CA SER A 109 -5.67 8.48 7.14
C SER A 109 -6.49 9.60 7.79
N ALA A 110 -7.21 9.29 8.87
CA ALA A 110 -7.98 10.28 9.60
C ALA A 110 -7.08 11.39 10.19
N VAL A 111 -5.94 11.02 10.79
CA VAL A 111 -4.95 11.97 11.29
C VAL A 111 -4.36 12.80 10.15
N CYS A 112 -4.04 12.20 9.01
CA CYS A 112 -3.58 12.92 7.83
C CYS A 112 -4.58 14.02 7.45
N PHE A 113 -5.86 13.68 7.27
CA PHE A 113 -6.89 14.67 6.89
C PHE A 113 -7.08 15.76 7.94
N LEU A 114 -7.04 15.41 9.23
CA LEU A 114 -7.09 16.42 10.30
C LEU A 114 -5.91 17.39 10.19
N VAL A 115 -4.69 16.89 9.99
CA VAL A 115 -3.49 17.72 9.82
C VAL A 115 -3.60 18.60 8.58
N VAL A 116 -4.15 18.08 7.46
CA VAL A 116 -4.41 18.88 6.26
C VAL A 116 -5.32 20.07 6.59
N ILE A 117 -6.45 19.84 7.27
CA ILE A 117 -7.38 20.91 7.66
C ILE A 117 -6.64 21.95 8.52
N LEU A 118 -5.89 21.52 9.52
CA LEU A 118 -5.13 22.43 10.39
C LEU A 118 -4.10 23.26 9.61
N MET A 119 -3.35 22.65 8.68
CA MET A 119 -2.36 23.34 7.86
C MET A 119 -2.99 24.40 6.95
N PHE A 120 -4.18 24.14 6.40
CA PHE A 120 -4.88 25.08 5.52
C PHE A 120 -5.62 26.20 6.28
N VAL A 121 -6.11 25.92 7.49
CA VAL A 121 -6.84 26.93 8.29
C VAL A 121 -5.87 27.86 9.02
N PHE A 122 -4.80 27.33 9.61
CA PHE A 122 -3.94 28.08 10.53
C PHE A 122 -2.63 28.60 9.92
N SER A 123 -2.30 28.21 8.69
CA SER A 123 -1.08 28.68 8.01
C SER A 123 -1.40 29.37 6.69
N LYS A 124 -0.57 30.36 6.33
CA LYS A 124 -0.54 30.96 4.98
C LYS A 124 0.68 30.53 4.18
N SER A 125 1.55 29.68 4.75
CA SER A 125 2.78 29.23 4.10
C SER A 125 2.46 28.27 2.96
N PRO A 126 2.92 28.56 1.73
CA PRO A 126 2.83 27.64 0.59
C PRO A 126 3.40 26.25 0.90
N THR A 127 4.45 26.17 1.72
CA THR A 127 5.09 24.91 2.11
C THR A 127 4.17 24.04 2.96
N TYR A 128 3.48 24.61 3.95
CA TYR A 128 2.55 23.84 4.78
C TYR A 128 1.35 23.36 3.97
N HIS A 129 0.83 24.17 3.04
CA HIS A 129 -0.22 23.73 2.13
C HIS A 129 0.25 22.59 1.22
N ALA A 130 1.47 22.67 0.68
CA ALA A 130 2.04 21.61 -0.14
C ALA A 130 2.22 20.29 0.62
N ILE A 131 2.66 20.34 1.88
CA ILE A 131 2.71 19.17 2.76
C ILE A 131 1.30 18.63 3.01
N GLY A 132 0.32 19.50 3.28
CA GLY A 132 -1.08 19.12 3.42
C GLY A 132 -1.62 18.40 2.19
N VAL A 133 -1.32 18.88 0.98
CA VAL A 133 -1.70 18.20 -0.27
C VAL A 133 -1.04 16.82 -0.39
N ALA A 134 0.25 16.69 -0.05
CA ALA A 134 0.91 15.39 -0.06
C ALA A 134 0.30 14.41 0.96
N LEU A 135 -0.05 14.90 2.16
CA LEU A 135 -0.71 14.10 3.20
C LEU A 135 -2.13 13.68 2.82
N SER A 136 -2.90 14.53 2.12
CA SER A 136 -4.23 14.13 1.66
C SER A 136 -4.15 13.03 0.61
N VAL A 137 -3.19 13.12 -0.31
CA VAL A 137 -2.91 12.05 -1.29
C VAL A 137 -2.53 10.76 -0.56
N PHE A 138 -1.59 10.83 0.39
CA PHE A 138 -1.17 9.66 1.15
C PHE A 138 -2.33 9.00 1.92
N GLY A 139 -3.08 9.78 2.69
CA GLY A 139 -4.22 9.28 3.47
C GLY A 139 -5.34 8.69 2.60
N LEU A 140 -5.61 9.29 1.43
CA LEU A 140 -6.58 8.75 0.48
C LEU A 140 -6.10 7.44 -0.14
N SER A 141 -4.83 7.35 -0.54
CA SER A 141 -4.25 6.13 -1.09
C SER A 141 -4.37 4.96 -0.11
N LEU A 142 -4.12 5.17 1.18
CA LEU A 142 -4.30 4.15 2.22
C LEU A 142 -5.73 3.57 2.22
N ILE A 143 -6.75 4.43 2.19
CA ILE A 143 -8.16 4.00 2.17
C ILE A 143 -8.47 3.20 0.90
N ILE A 144 -8.00 3.66 -0.25
CA ILE A 144 -8.25 3.00 -1.55
C ILE A 144 -7.62 1.60 -1.57
N LEU A 145 -6.37 1.47 -1.13
CA LEU A 145 -5.64 0.21 -1.12
C LEU A 145 -6.27 -0.78 -0.13
N ASP A 146 -6.57 -0.31 1.08
CA ASP A 146 -7.17 -1.14 2.12
C ASP A 146 -8.56 -1.65 1.76
N TYR A 147 -9.32 -0.90 0.96
CA TYR A 147 -10.69 -1.25 0.60
C TYR A 147 -10.79 -2.66 0.00
N PHE A 148 -9.98 -2.95 -1.03
CA PHE A 148 -9.98 -4.26 -1.68
C PHE A 148 -8.96 -5.23 -1.06
N SER A 149 -7.88 -4.72 -0.43
CA SER A 149 -6.91 -5.56 0.27
C SER A 149 -7.56 -6.33 1.42
N LYS A 150 -8.40 -5.64 2.21
CA LYS A 150 -9.10 -6.23 3.37
C LYS A 150 -10.08 -7.33 2.96
N GLU A 151 -10.89 -7.09 1.94
CA GLU A 151 -11.82 -8.11 1.41
C GLU A 151 -11.06 -9.36 0.96
N ARG A 152 -10.00 -9.15 0.16
CA ARG A 152 -9.16 -10.24 -0.33
C ARG A 152 -8.53 -11.03 0.82
N ALA A 153 -8.09 -10.35 1.89
CA ALA A 153 -7.47 -10.99 3.05
C ALA A 153 -8.46 -11.86 3.81
N GLN A 154 -9.70 -11.38 3.96
CA GLN A 154 -10.77 -12.14 4.58
C GLN A 154 -11.10 -13.42 3.80
N ILE A 155 -11.26 -13.32 2.47
CA ILE A 155 -11.53 -14.48 1.60
C ILE A 155 -10.41 -15.52 1.75
N TYR A 156 -9.15 -15.09 1.74
CA TYR A 156 -8.02 -16.01 1.90
C TYR A 156 -7.95 -16.62 3.30
N TYR A 157 -8.27 -15.85 4.35
CA TYR A 157 -8.37 -16.36 5.72
C TYR A 157 -9.44 -17.44 5.86
N GLU A 158 -10.61 -17.26 5.25
CA GLU A 158 -11.67 -18.28 5.22
C GLU A 158 -11.20 -19.56 4.52
N HIS A 159 -10.42 -19.45 3.43
CA HIS A 159 -9.79 -20.62 2.81
C HIS A 159 -8.81 -21.33 3.75
N ILE A 160 -8.01 -20.59 4.54
CA ILE A 160 -7.12 -21.18 5.54
C ILE A 160 -7.91 -21.97 6.58
N LEU A 161 -8.91 -21.35 7.20
CA LEU A 161 -9.70 -21.98 8.27
C LEU A 161 -10.42 -23.25 7.79
N ASN A 162 -10.97 -23.23 6.58
CA ASN A 162 -11.68 -24.40 6.02
C ASN A 162 -10.75 -25.57 5.68
N ASN A 163 -9.44 -25.35 5.49
CA ASN A 163 -8.48 -26.42 5.22
C ASN A 163 -7.73 -26.87 6.50
N LEU A 164 -7.93 -26.19 7.63
CA LEU A 164 -7.43 -26.58 8.95
C LEU A 164 -8.41 -27.47 9.75
N GLN A 165 -9.64 -27.62 9.25
CA GLN A 165 -10.67 -28.51 9.81
C GLN A 165 -10.53 -29.92 9.26
#